data_AF-A0A0S7ZCK8-F1
#
_entry.id   AF-A0A0S7ZCK8-F1
#
_cell.length_a   1.000
_cell.length_b   1.000
_cell.length_c   1.000
_cell.angle_alpha   90.00
_cell.angle_beta   90.00
_cell.angle_gamma   90.00
#
_symmetry.space_group_name_H-M   'P 1'
#
loop_
_entity.id
_entity.type
_entity.pdbx_description
1 polymer ?
#
loop_
_entity_poly.entity_id
_entity_poly.type
_entity_poly.pdbx_seq_one_letter_code
_entity_poly.pdbx_strand_id
1 'polypeptide(L)'
;AVAVSGFPAAGFIFLGFPPHKKGRRAFFDEALGQRLPAVLYESPHRILKTLESIAGIDPGRRLCLARELTKLHETIYRGTAADIIRRLRDESAVRGEMVLVIEGVRPGRSKREEPQ
;
A
#
# COMPACT_ATOMS: atom_id res chain seq x y z
N ALA A 1 -5.92 10.92 1.27
CA ALA A 1 -5.52 9.51 1.53
C ALA A 1 -5.15 9.24 3.00
N VAL A 2 -4.11 9.87 3.58
CA VAL A 2 -3.70 9.60 4.98
C VAL A 2 -4.84 9.84 5.97
N ALA A 3 -5.51 10.99 5.87
CA ALA A 3 -6.64 11.35 6.74
C ALA A 3 -7.78 10.31 6.75
N VAL A 4 -8.00 9.64 5.61
CA VAL A 4 -9.03 8.60 5.48
C VAL A 4 -8.48 7.19 5.68
N SER A 5 -7.17 7.00 5.84
CA SER A 5 -6.57 5.66 5.94
C SER A 5 -7.01 4.88 7.18
N GLY A 6 -7.32 5.59 8.27
CA GLY A 6 -7.59 4.99 9.57
C GLY A 6 -6.33 4.52 10.31
N PHE A 7 -5.14 4.88 9.83
CA PHE A 7 -3.89 4.58 10.51
C PHE A 7 -3.52 5.68 11.51
N PRO A 8 -2.99 5.34 12.70
CA PRO A 8 -2.46 6.33 13.62
C PRO A 8 -1.37 7.15 12.93
N ALA A 9 -1.53 8.47 12.88
CA ALA A 9 -0.60 9.33 12.20
C ALA A 9 -0.35 10.61 13.02
N ALA A 10 0.78 10.66 13.71
CA ALA A 10 1.39 11.92 14.13
C ALA A 10 2.13 12.61 12.96
N GLY A 11 2.33 11.88 11.85
CA GLY A 11 2.96 12.29 10.62
C GLY A 11 2.94 11.14 9.61
N PHE A 12 3.48 11.37 8.42
CA PHE A 12 3.66 10.35 7.38
C PHE A 12 4.91 10.67 6.56
N ILE A 13 5.42 9.66 5.86
CA ILE A 13 6.47 9.86 4.86
C ILE A 13 5.86 9.76 3.47
N PHE A 14 6.31 10.60 2.54
CA PHE A 14 5.89 10.55 1.15
C PHE A 14 7.06 10.08 0.27
N LEU A 15 6.84 8.98 -0.46
CA LEU A 15 7.88 8.28 -1.22
C LEU A 15 7.73 8.46 -2.75
N GLY A 16 6.72 9.18 -3.22
CA GLY A 16 6.47 9.35 -4.65
C GLY A 16 6.05 8.05 -5.33
N PHE A 17 6.70 7.69 -6.45
CA PHE A 17 6.32 6.53 -7.26
C PHE A 17 7.31 5.37 -7.09
N PRO A 18 6.84 4.10 -6.95
CA PRO A 18 7.74 2.95 -6.92
C PRO A 18 8.51 2.81 -8.25
N PRO A 19 9.79 2.41 -8.22
CA PRO A 19 10.55 2.09 -9.42
C PRO A 19 9.89 0.98 -10.25
N HIS A 20 10.06 1.02 -11.57
CA HIS A 20 9.48 0.02 -12.48
C HIS A 20 10.16 -1.35 -12.38
N LYS A 21 11.49 -1.38 -12.21
CA LYS A 21 12.31 -2.61 -12.22
C LYS A 21 13.39 -2.57 -11.14
N LYS A 22 14.58 -2.04 -11.45
CA LYS A 22 15.71 -1.94 -10.51
C LYS A 22 15.34 -1.06 -9.32
N GLY A 23 15.70 -1.48 -8.11
CA GLY A 23 15.41 -0.75 -6.87
C GLY A 23 13.99 -0.91 -6.32
N ARG A 24 13.07 -1.58 -7.05
CA ARG A 24 11.67 -1.74 -6.61
C ARG A 24 11.54 -2.51 -5.29
N ARG A 25 12.34 -3.56 -5.11
CA ARG A 25 12.35 -4.34 -3.86
C ARG A 25 12.82 -3.48 -2.68
N ALA A 26 13.98 -2.82 -2.83
CA ALA A 26 14.53 -1.93 -1.83
C ALA A 26 13.56 -0.78 -1.45
N PHE A 27 12.87 -0.20 -2.44
CA PHE A 27 11.85 0.81 -2.21
C PHE A 27 10.73 0.31 -1.28
N PHE A 28 10.22 -0.92 -1.48
CA PHE A 28 9.18 -1.46 -0.61
C PHE A 28 9.71 -1.95 0.72
N ASP A 29 10.93 -2.48 0.78
CA ASP A 29 11.58 -2.84 2.05
C ASP A 29 11.75 -1.58 2.93
N GLU A 30 12.16 -0.45 2.33
CA GLU A 30 12.20 0.85 2.99
C GLU A 30 10.81 1.26 3.46
N ALA A 31 9.83 1.32 2.56
CA ALA A 31 8.46 1.73 2.91
C ALA A 31 7.85 0.91 4.05
N LEU A 32 8.10 -0.41 4.06
CA LEU A 32 7.58 -1.34 5.06
C LEU A 32 8.34 -1.28 6.39
N GLY A 33 9.57 -0.78 6.41
CA GLY A 33 10.39 -0.62 7.62
C GLY A 33 10.07 0.64 8.44
N GLN A 34 9.22 1.51 7.93
CA GLN A 34 9.00 2.84 8.49
C GLN A 34 8.01 2.80 9.65
N ARG A 35 8.30 3.56 10.71
CA ARG A 35 7.40 3.67 11.88
C ARG A 35 6.16 4.51 11.57
N LEU A 36 6.31 5.53 10.72
CA LEU A 36 5.20 6.33 10.24
C LEU A 36 4.55 5.66 9.02
N PRO A 37 3.26 5.92 8.75
CA PRO A 37 2.64 5.51 7.49
C PRO A 37 3.44 6.02 6.28
N ALA A 38 3.67 5.14 5.31
CA ALA A 38 4.32 5.48 4.06
C ALA A 38 3.29 5.70 2.95
N VAL A 39 3.44 6.79 2.21
CA VAL A 39 2.50 7.21 1.16
C VAL A 39 3.21 7.17 -0.18
N LEU A 40 2.60 6.52 -1.16
CA LEU A 40 3.09 6.46 -2.54
C LEU A 40 1.95 6.66 -3.53
N TYR A 41 2.30 7.17 -4.70
CA TYR A 41 1.43 7.19 -5.87
C TYR A 41 1.66 5.94 -6.72
N GLU A 42 0.59 5.47 -7.38
CA GLU A 42 0.70 4.36 -8.30
C GLU A 42 -0.30 4.49 -9.46
N SER A 43 0.07 3.95 -10.61
CA SER A 43 -0.80 3.94 -11.80
C SER A 43 -1.75 2.73 -11.81
N PRO A 44 -2.93 2.83 -12.46
CA PRO A 44 -3.91 1.74 -12.56
C PRO A 44 -3.35 0.46 -13.14
N HIS A 45 -2.44 0.58 -14.10
CA HIS A 45 -1.81 -0.58 -14.74
C HIS A 45 -0.78 -1.29 -13.86
N ARG A 46 -0.36 -0.65 -12.77
CA ARG A 46 0.74 -1.13 -11.92
C ARG A 46 0.29 -1.53 -10.52
N ILE A 47 -0.90 -1.12 -10.07
CA ILE A 47 -1.32 -1.32 -8.68
C ILE A 47 -1.36 -2.78 -8.26
N LEU A 48 -1.86 -3.69 -9.12
CA LEU A 48 -1.90 -5.12 -8.80
C LEU A 48 -0.49 -5.67 -8.55
N LYS A 49 0.47 -5.34 -9.42
CA LYS A 49 1.88 -5.70 -9.24
C LYS A 49 2.50 -5.08 -7.99
N THR A 50 2.10 -3.86 -7.61
CA THR A 50 2.52 -3.21 -6.36
C THR A 50 2.00 -3.96 -5.14
N LEU A 51 0.71 -4.30 -5.13
CA LEU A 51 0.10 -5.07 -4.05
C LEU A 51 0.73 -6.46 -3.92
N GLU A 52 1.00 -7.14 -5.04
CA GLU A 52 1.71 -8.42 -5.07
C GLU A 52 3.16 -8.29 -4.55
N SER A 53 3.88 -7.23 -4.92
CA SER A 53 5.23 -6.96 -4.42
C SER A 53 5.25 -6.80 -2.90
N ILE A 54 4.26 -6.06 -2.36
CA ILE A 54 4.12 -5.86 -0.91
C ILE A 54 3.73 -7.16 -0.21
N ALA A 55 2.78 -7.91 -0.77
CA ALA A 55 2.34 -9.19 -0.23
C ALA A 55 3.49 -10.21 -0.12
N GLY A 56 4.41 -10.21 -1.09
CA GLY A 56 5.61 -11.04 -1.06
C GLY A 56 6.68 -10.61 -0.05
N ILE A 57 6.54 -9.45 0.60
CA ILE A 57 7.43 -8.96 1.67
C ILE A 57 6.77 -9.12 3.03
N ASP A 58 5.54 -8.61 3.16
CA ASP A 58 4.75 -8.61 4.39
C ASP A 58 3.26 -8.78 4.03
N PRO A 59 2.77 -10.03 3.91
CA PRO A 59 1.39 -10.30 3.51
C PRO A 59 0.36 -9.80 4.51
N GLY A 60 0.75 -9.67 5.78
CA GLY A 60 -0.11 -9.20 6.86
C GLY A 60 -0.17 -7.66 6.98
N ARG A 61 0.57 -6.92 6.15
CA ARG A 61 0.61 -5.47 6.23
C ARG A 61 -0.76 -4.86 5.91
N ARG A 62 -1.21 -3.94 6.76
CA ARG A 62 -2.41 -3.15 6.50
C ARG A 62 -2.10 -2.03 5.52
N LEU A 63 -2.98 -1.89 4.54
CA LEU A 63 -2.90 -0.94 3.44
C LEU A 63 -4.21 -0.16 3.33
N CYS A 64 -4.11 1.06 2.81
CA CYS A 64 -5.24 1.85 2.36
C CYS A 64 -4.97 2.34 0.94
N LEU A 65 -5.76 1.90 -0.03
CA LEU A 65 -5.73 2.39 -1.40
C LEU A 65 -6.88 3.39 -1.60
N ALA A 66 -6.54 4.65 -1.84
CA ALA A 66 -7.51 5.69 -2.19
C ALA A 66 -7.42 5.99 -3.69
N ARG A 67 -8.58 6.05 -4.35
CA ARG A 67 -8.71 6.28 -5.79
C ARG A 67 -9.53 7.54 -6.06
N GLU A 68 -9.07 8.36 -7.01
CA GLU A 68 -9.78 9.56 -7.53
C GLU A 68 -10.24 10.57 -6.47
N LEU A 69 -9.28 11.20 -5.77
CA LEU A 69 -9.55 12.19 -4.72
C LEU A 69 -10.18 13.53 -5.21
N THR A 70 -10.46 13.67 -6.51
CA THR A 70 -10.92 14.93 -7.13
C THR A 70 -12.23 14.82 -7.92
N LYS A 71 -12.85 13.62 -8.01
CA LYS A 71 -14.16 13.41 -8.64
C LYS A 71 -15.15 12.83 -7.64
N LEU A 72 -16.45 12.99 -7.91
CA LEU A 72 -17.59 12.57 -7.07
C LEU A 72 -17.62 11.08 -6.64
N HIS A 73 -16.64 10.27 -7.06
CA HIS A 73 -16.58 8.81 -6.87
C HIS A 73 -15.29 8.37 -6.15
N GLU A 74 -14.97 9.01 -5.02
CA GLU A 74 -13.86 8.56 -4.16
C GLU A 74 -14.11 7.12 -3.72
N THR A 75 -13.18 6.22 -4.04
CA THR A 75 -13.24 4.82 -3.57
C THR A 75 -12.04 4.54 -2.68
N ILE A 76 -12.30 3.98 -1.50
CA ILE A 76 -11.27 3.66 -0.50
C ILE A 76 -11.33 2.17 -0.18
N TYR A 77 -10.22 1.47 -0.42
CA TYR A 77 -10.03 0.08 -0.03
C TYR A 77 -9.09 0.03 1.16
N ARG A 78 -9.47 -0.74 2.19
CA ARG A 78 -8.62 -1.00 3.36
C ARG A 78 -8.54 -2.49 3.61
N GLY A 79 -7.38 -2.97 4.01
CA GLY A 79 -7.15 -4.39 4.30
C GLY A 79 -5.71 -4.79 4.07
N THR A 80 -5.47 -6.08 3.90
CA THR A 80 -4.19 -6.59 3.38
C THR A 80 -4.11 -6.40 1.87
N ALA A 81 -2.93 -6.64 1.29
CA ALA A 81 -2.79 -6.67 -0.17
C ALA A 81 -3.75 -7.66 -0.83
N ALA A 82 -3.96 -8.84 -0.23
CA ALA A 82 -4.90 -9.85 -0.75
C ALA A 82 -6.35 -9.35 -0.76
N ASP A 83 -6.79 -8.67 0.30
CA ASP A 83 -8.14 -8.10 0.38
C ASP A 83 -8.40 -7.09 -0.72
N ILE A 84 -7.43 -6.20 -0.95
CA ILE A 84 -7.53 -5.13 -1.95
C ILE A 84 -7.47 -5.72 -3.37
N ILE A 85 -6.55 -6.67 -3.62
CA ILE A 85 -6.45 -7.36 -4.93
C ILE A 85 -7.78 -8.01 -5.30
N ARG A 86 -8.43 -8.72 -4.37
CA ARG A 86 -9.73 -9.35 -4.62
C ARG A 86 -10.76 -8.31 -5.08
N ARG A 87 -10.92 -7.22 -4.33
CA ARG A 87 -11.89 -6.15 -4.67
C ARG A 87 -11.59 -5.48 -6.01
N LEU A 88 -10.33 -5.24 -6.32
CA LEU A 88 -9.93 -4.65 -7.61
C LEU A 88 -10.18 -5.59 -8.80
N ARG A 89 -10.12 -6.91 -8.60
CA ARG A 89 -10.40 -7.90 -9.65
C ARG A 89 -11.88 -8.05 -9.94
N ASP A 90 -12.73 -7.75 -8.96
CA ASP A 90 -14.19 -7.74 -9.13
C ASP A 90 -14.67 -6.51 -9.95
N GLU A 91 -13.78 -5.55 -10.23
CA GLU A 91 -14.07 -4.38 -11.04
C GLU A 91 -13.71 -4.57 -12.51
N SER A 92 -14.56 -4.05 -13.40
CA SER A 92 -14.38 -4.16 -14.85
C SER A 92 -13.13 -3.44 -15.37
N ALA A 93 -12.70 -2.36 -14.70
CA ALA A 93 -11.43 -1.69 -14.97
C ALA A 93 -10.96 -0.86 -13.78
N VAL A 94 -9.69 -1.01 -13.40
CA VAL A 94 -9.01 -0.09 -12.49
C VAL A 94 -8.59 1.15 -13.28
N ARG A 95 -9.09 2.33 -12.93
CA ARG A 95 -8.80 3.61 -13.59
C ARG A 95 -8.50 4.71 -12.56
N GLY A 96 -8.00 5.84 -13.06
CA GLY A 96 -7.77 7.03 -12.24
C GLY A 96 -6.45 7.02 -11.47
N GLU A 97 -6.20 8.14 -10.79
CA GLU A 97 -5.04 8.32 -9.92
C GLU A 97 -5.25 7.58 -8.60
N MET A 98 -4.19 6.94 -8.10
CA MET A 98 -4.24 6.21 -6.84
C MET A 98 -3.14 6.62 -5.89
N VAL A 99 -3.52 6.67 -4.62
CA VAL A 99 -2.62 6.88 -3.50
C VAL A 99 -2.70 5.64 -2.62
N LEU A 100 -1.57 4.94 -2.46
CA LEU A 100 -1.46 3.83 -1.52
C LEU A 100 -0.79 4.33 -0.24
N VAL A 101 -1.44 4.08 0.89
CA VAL A 101 -0.90 4.30 2.22
C VAL A 101 -0.58 2.93 2.81
N ILE A 102 0.65 2.76 3.26
CA ILE A 102 1.16 1.57 3.93
C ILE A 102 1.22 1.88 5.42
N GLU A 103 0.62 1.02 6.26
CA GLU A 103 0.69 1.19 7.71
C GLU A 103 2.15 1.13 8.19
N GLY A 104 2.51 2.00 9.13
CA GLY A 104 3.81 1.95 9.79
C GLY A 104 4.00 0.66 10.60
N VAL A 105 5.25 0.36 10.96
CA VAL A 105 5.58 -0.80 11.78
C VAL A 105 4.85 -0.73 13.12
N ARG A 106 4.05 -1.76 13.42
CA ARG A 106 3.41 -1.91 14.72
C ARG A 106 4.43 -2.39 15.75
N PRO A 107 4.59 -1.71 16.90
CA PRO A 107 5.30 -2.31 18.02
C PRO A 107 4.57 -3.59 18.44
N GLY A 108 5.26 -4.74 18.41
CA GLY A 108 4.73 -6.04 18.83
C GLY A 108 4.53 -7.11 17.74
N ARG A 109 4.64 -6.78 16.44
CA ARG A 109 4.81 -7.81 15.40
C ARG A 109 6.30 -8.14 15.26
N SER A 110 6.75 -9.07 16.10
CA SER A 110 8.04 -9.75 15.97
C SER A 110 8.22 -10.25 14.54
N LYS A 111 9.32 -9.84 13.88
CA LYS A 111 9.90 -10.64 12.80
C LYS A 111 10.45 -11.91 13.45
N ARG A 112 9.73 -13.03 13.34
CA ARG A 112 10.13 -14.45 13.51
C ARG A 112 8.82 -15.23 13.35
N GLU A 113 8.72 -16.18 12.45
CA GLU A 113 9.48 -17.43 12.46
C GLU A 113 10.12 -17.73 11.09
N GLU A 114 11.45 -17.88 11.08
CA GLU A 114 12.12 -18.74 10.10
C GLU A 114 11.77 -20.19 10.45
N PRO A 115 11.29 -21.02 9.51
CA PRO A 115 11.15 -22.45 9.77
C PRO A 115 12.55 -23.05 9.94
N GLN A 116 12.76 -23.75 11.06
CA GLN A 116 13.88 -24.67 11.26
C GLN A 116 13.82 -25.83 10.28
#